data_AF-A0A8X6GWY2-F1
#
_entry.id   AF-A0A8X6GWY2-F1
#
_cell.length_a   1.000
_cell.length_b   1.000
_cell.length_c   1.000
_cell.angle_alpha   90.00
_cell.angle_beta   90.00
_cell.angle_gamma   90.00
#
_symmetry.space_group_name_H-M   'P 1'
#
loop_
_entity.id
_entity.type
_entity.pdbx_description
1 polymer ?
#
loop_
_entity_poly.entity_id
_entity_poly.type
_entity_poly.pdbx_seq_one_letter_code
_entity_poly.pdbx_strand_id
1 'polypeptide(L)'
;MNSAEVLTSIQHFYGTIISKAHYSPNWNEEGISNAFLWAEFCKQIYNKFFENSDILKGLDDQIHLFSNQSYCFKNLKQSSSLLCQSFLQNPSIAKESLQNTVQSINPQGLNFEEVSLDTTTLDNLCLELLSSLKPISIVDSNRSMYFEIKAELLLNFLKDVISHLDTEQQYESQLSFVFDTLCRNSETLVTILHVLCAESDSEIASGIQNFALNWILLKLFDEQNSSLVHFLWQQPPSRLRVIAVKYLSFGNYYIDFLTKCASSLSLQHENGKYVREKEKRYVNFIQVL
;
A
#
# COMPACT_ATOMS: atom_id res chain seq x y z
N MET A 1 -15.52 10.01 34.30
CA MET A 1 -15.91 9.38 33.03
C MET A 1 -16.49 8.01 33.36
N ASN A 2 -17.79 7.85 33.19
CA ASN A 2 -18.47 6.57 33.43
C ASN A 2 -18.29 5.64 32.21
N SER A 3 -18.63 4.35 32.33
CA SER A 3 -18.43 3.37 31.25
C SER A 3 -19.21 3.70 29.97
N ALA A 4 -20.38 4.33 30.10
CA ALA A 4 -21.22 4.73 28.97
C ALA A 4 -20.59 5.87 28.14
N GLU A 5 -19.97 6.85 28.80
CA GLU A 5 -19.22 7.93 28.14
C GLU A 5 -17.97 7.40 27.41
N VAL A 6 -17.27 6.44 28.04
CA VAL A 6 -16.12 5.75 27.43
C VAL A 6 -16.56 5.04 26.15
N LEU A 7 -17.63 4.24 26.23
CA LEU A 7 -18.16 3.54 25.08
C LEU A 7 -18.59 4.49 23.96
N THR A 8 -19.33 5.55 24.29
CA THR A 8 -19.80 6.54 23.30
C THR A 8 -18.63 7.18 22.57
N SER A 9 -17.55 7.49 23.29
CA SER A 9 -16.33 8.06 22.73
C SER A 9 -15.63 7.08 21.78
N ILE A 10 -15.51 5.81 22.18
CA ILE A 10 -14.89 4.77 21.35
C ILE A 10 -15.74 4.47 20.10
N GLN A 11 -17.06 4.44 20.25
CA GLN A 11 -17.99 4.25 19.14
C GLN A 11 -17.92 5.43 18.15
N HIS A 12 -17.80 6.66 18.64
CA HIS A 12 -17.57 7.81 17.78
C HIS A 12 -16.26 7.68 17.01
N PHE A 13 -15.17 7.32 17.71
CA PHE A 13 -13.86 7.16 17.08
C PHE A 13 -13.86 6.08 15.99
N TYR A 14 -14.22 4.83 16.31
CA TYR A 14 -14.20 3.74 15.32
C TYR A 14 -15.32 3.85 14.29
N GLY A 15 -16.55 4.09 14.74
CA GLY A 15 -17.75 4.07 13.89
C GLY A 15 -17.89 5.31 13.01
N THR A 16 -17.38 6.47 13.46
CA THR A 16 -17.48 7.73 12.71
C THR A 16 -16.13 8.18 12.16
N ILE A 17 -15.14 8.39 13.02
CA ILE A 17 -13.87 9.03 12.61
C ILE A 17 -13.08 8.08 11.71
N ILE A 18 -12.72 6.89 12.17
CA ILE A 18 -11.94 5.90 11.41
C ILE A 18 -12.69 5.49 10.14
N SER A 19 -13.98 5.20 10.26
CA SER A 19 -14.82 4.87 9.11
C SER A 19 -14.76 5.98 8.05
N LYS A 20 -15.04 7.24 8.41
CA LYS A 20 -15.00 8.36 7.46
C LYS A 20 -13.59 8.70 7.00
N ALA A 21 -12.56 8.50 7.82
CA ALA A 21 -11.17 8.77 7.47
C ALA A 21 -10.78 8.03 6.19
N HIS A 22 -11.33 6.84 5.98
CA HIS A 22 -11.03 5.97 4.84
C HIS A 22 -11.60 6.44 3.48
N TYR A 23 -12.77 7.09 3.44
CA TYR A 23 -13.47 7.34 2.16
C TYR A 23 -14.16 8.70 2.04
N SER A 24 -14.29 9.48 3.12
CA SER A 24 -14.99 10.75 3.07
C SER A 24 -14.17 11.79 2.29
N PRO A 25 -14.74 12.47 1.29
CA PRO A 25 -14.03 13.53 0.56
C PRO A 25 -13.89 14.84 1.33
N ASN A 26 -14.58 14.97 2.47
CA ASN A 26 -14.75 16.24 3.18
C ASN A 26 -13.72 16.48 4.30
N TRP A 27 -12.53 15.89 4.21
CA TRP A 27 -11.48 16.11 5.20
C TRP A 27 -10.65 17.34 4.82
N ASN A 28 -10.77 18.39 5.61
CA ASN A 28 -9.86 19.54 5.59
C ASN A 28 -8.80 19.40 6.70
N GLU A 29 -7.79 20.27 6.71
CA GLU A 29 -6.69 20.25 7.69
C GLU A 29 -7.18 20.31 9.14
N GLU A 30 -8.19 21.14 9.42
CA GLU A 30 -8.81 21.24 10.74
C GLU A 30 -9.49 19.92 11.15
N GLY A 31 -10.23 19.29 10.24
CA GLY A 31 -10.85 17.99 10.46
C GLY A 31 -9.83 16.89 10.75
N ILE A 32 -8.75 16.84 9.97
CA ILE A 32 -7.66 15.87 10.17
C ILE A 32 -7.01 16.10 11.54
N SER A 33 -6.71 17.35 11.89
CA SER A 33 -6.12 17.72 13.18
C SER A 33 -7.03 17.32 14.35
N ASN A 34 -8.33 17.63 14.26
CA ASN A 34 -9.32 17.24 15.26
C ASN A 34 -9.45 15.72 15.39
N ALA A 35 -9.35 14.98 14.28
CA ALA A 35 -9.36 13.52 14.32
C ALA A 35 -8.16 12.96 15.09
N PHE A 36 -6.97 13.55 14.93
CA PHE A 36 -5.79 13.13 15.71
C PHE A 36 -5.88 13.50 17.19
N LEU A 37 -6.49 14.63 17.55
CA LEU A 37 -6.82 14.93 18.95
C LEU A 37 -7.75 13.88 19.56
N TRP A 38 -8.75 13.43 18.79
CA TRP A 38 -9.60 12.29 19.18
C TRP A 38 -8.81 10.99 19.34
N ALA A 39 -7.86 10.73 18.44
CA ALA A 39 -7.00 9.56 18.55
C ALA A 39 -6.17 9.60 19.85
N GLU A 40 -5.56 10.74 20.19
CA GLU A 40 -4.80 10.87 21.44
C GLU A 40 -5.71 10.72 22.67
N PHE A 41 -6.93 11.27 22.63
CA PHE A 41 -7.93 11.05 23.67
C PHE A 41 -8.27 9.56 23.84
N CYS A 42 -8.45 8.81 22.75
CA CYS A 42 -8.66 7.36 22.79
C CYS A 42 -7.47 6.61 23.41
N LYS A 43 -6.24 7.03 23.14
CA LYS A 43 -5.03 6.48 23.77
C LYS A 43 -4.99 6.76 25.27
N GLN A 44 -5.44 7.95 25.71
CA GLN A 44 -5.58 8.27 27.14
C GLN A 44 -6.64 7.40 27.82
N ILE A 45 -7.78 7.13 27.15
CA ILE A 45 -8.78 6.16 27.64
C ILE A 45 -8.12 4.79 27.83
N TYR A 46 -7.37 4.31 26.84
CA TYR A 46 -6.65 3.04 26.96
C TYR A 46 -5.74 3.01 28.20
N ASN A 47 -4.84 4.00 28.33
CA ASN A 47 -3.90 4.09 29.45
C ASN A 47 -4.57 4.16 30.82
N LYS A 48 -5.80 4.69 30.89
CA LYS A 48 -6.55 4.79 32.15
C LYS A 48 -7.23 3.49 32.56
N PHE A 49 -7.63 2.65 31.61
CA PHE A 49 -8.50 1.49 31.87
C PHE A 49 -7.87 0.13 31.52
N PHE A 50 -6.66 0.09 30.93
CA PHE A 50 -6.03 -1.18 30.50
C PHE A 50 -5.70 -2.17 31.62
N GLU A 51 -5.65 -1.73 32.88
CA GLU A 51 -5.40 -2.61 34.03
C GLU A 51 -6.69 -3.21 34.62
N ASN A 52 -7.87 -2.76 34.18
CA ASN A 52 -9.14 -3.13 34.80
C ASN A 52 -9.86 -4.22 33.98
N SER A 53 -9.54 -5.49 34.25
CA SER A 53 -9.96 -6.65 33.44
C SER A 53 -11.46 -6.79 33.22
N ASP A 54 -12.27 -6.46 34.23
CA ASP A 54 -13.72 -6.62 34.17
C ASP A 54 -14.38 -5.57 33.27
N ILE A 55 -13.84 -4.34 33.28
CA ILE A 55 -14.27 -3.26 32.39
C ILE A 55 -13.85 -3.55 30.95
N LEU A 56 -12.63 -4.09 30.76
CA LEU A 56 -12.09 -4.42 29.45
C LEU A 56 -12.95 -5.41 28.69
N LYS A 57 -13.35 -6.50 29.35
CA LYS A 57 -14.16 -7.54 28.70
C LYS A 57 -15.51 -7.00 28.23
N GLY A 58 -16.18 -6.21 29.09
CA GLY A 58 -17.44 -5.57 28.74
C GLY A 58 -17.31 -4.54 27.61
N LEU A 59 -16.20 -3.80 27.54
CA LEU A 59 -15.93 -2.87 26.45
C LEU A 59 -15.59 -3.58 25.14
N ASP A 60 -14.76 -4.63 25.17
CA ASP A 60 -14.41 -5.41 23.98
C ASP A 60 -15.64 -6.04 23.33
N ASP A 61 -16.51 -6.68 24.12
CA ASP A 61 -17.76 -7.27 23.62
C ASP A 61 -18.62 -6.23 22.91
N GLN A 62 -18.70 -5.01 23.46
CA GLN A 62 -19.47 -3.93 22.84
C GLN A 62 -18.80 -3.31 21.62
N ILE A 63 -17.47 -3.18 21.63
CA ILE A 63 -16.71 -2.72 20.45
C ILE A 63 -16.93 -3.67 19.29
N HIS A 64 -16.82 -4.98 19.52
CA HIS A 64 -17.02 -5.99 18.50
C HIS A 64 -18.42 -5.97 17.88
N LEU A 65 -19.45 -5.62 18.65
CA LEU A 65 -20.83 -5.50 18.17
C LEU A 65 -21.01 -4.39 17.11
N PHE A 66 -20.35 -3.25 17.25
CA PHE A 66 -20.48 -2.15 16.28
C PHE A 66 -19.34 -2.08 15.26
N SER A 67 -18.21 -2.74 15.50
CA SER A 67 -17.07 -2.76 14.58
C SER A 67 -17.04 -3.98 13.66
N ASN A 68 -18.06 -4.84 13.67
CA ASN A 68 -18.05 -6.14 12.99
C ASN A 68 -16.76 -6.94 13.29
N GLN A 69 -16.33 -6.96 14.56
CA GLN A 69 -15.10 -7.62 15.05
C GLN A 69 -13.76 -7.07 14.53
N SER A 70 -13.74 -5.99 13.74
CA SER A 70 -12.48 -5.44 13.21
C SER A 70 -11.62 -4.72 14.24
N TYR A 71 -12.19 -4.23 15.34
CA TYR A 71 -11.46 -3.50 16.38
C TYR A 71 -11.75 -4.08 17.77
N CYS A 72 -10.81 -3.85 18.69
CA CYS A 72 -10.94 -4.10 20.12
C CYS A 72 -10.40 -2.90 20.91
N PHE A 73 -10.57 -2.94 22.23
CA PHE A 73 -10.10 -1.92 23.15
C PHE A 73 -8.58 -1.76 23.10
N LYS A 74 -7.82 -2.85 22.90
CA LYS A 74 -6.35 -2.78 22.79
C LYS A 74 -5.89 -1.96 21.59
N ASN A 75 -6.69 -1.88 20.52
CA ASN A 75 -6.36 -1.07 19.36
C ASN A 75 -6.31 0.44 19.68
N LEU A 76 -6.95 0.91 20.77
CA LEU A 76 -6.90 2.31 21.19
C LEU A 76 -5.49 2.77 21.57
N LYS A 77 -4.60 1.86 21.99
CA LYS A 77 -3.17 2.18 22.21
C LYS A 77 -2.50 2.72 20.93
N GLN A 78 -2.99 2.27 19.78
CA GLN A 78 -2.47 2.58 18.44
C GLN A 78 -3.43 3.47 17.65
N SER A 79 -4.37 4.15 18.30
CA SER A 79 -5.41 4.99 17.68
C SER A 79 -4.85 5.96 16.63
N SER A 80 -3.75 6.67 16.93
CA SER A 80 -3.15 7.63 16.00
C SER A 80 -2.54 6.95 14.78
N SER A 81 -1.96 5.75 14.96
CA SER A 81 -1.45 4.95 13.84
C SER A 81 -2.60 4.44 12.96
N LEU A 82 -3.67 3.90 13.57
CA LEU A 82 -4.86 3.43 12.86
C LEU A 82 -5.54 4.54 12.08
N LEU A 83 -5.64 5.74 12.68
CA LEU A 83 -6.19 6.90 12.00
C LEU A 83 -5.33 7.36 10.83
N CYS A 84 -4.01 7.41 11.02
CA CYS A 84 -3.07 7.73 9.94
C CYS A 84 -3.22 6.73 8.78
N GLN A 85 -3.22 5.43 9.07
CA GLN A 85 -3.45 4.37 8.07
C GLN A 85 -4.78 4.56 7.33
N SER A 86 -5.84 4.96 8.04
CA SER A 86 -7.16 5.20 7.44
C SER A 86 -7.13 6.40 6.49
N PHE A 87 -6.46 7.50 6.86
CA PHE A 87 -6.31 8.66 5.98
C PHE A 87 -5.45 8.38 4.76
N LEU A 88 -4.39 7.57 4.90
CA LEU A 88 -3.58 7.14 3.77
C LEU A 88 -4.36 6.32 2.75
N GLN A 89 -5.46 5.70 3.17
CA GLN A 89 -6.30 4.94 2.24
C GLN A 89 -7.31 5.83 1.49
N ASN A 90 -7.44 7.10 1.87
CA ASN A 90 -8.43 8.00 1.31
C ASN A 90 -7.88 8.76 0.09
N PRO A 91 -8.37 8.49 -1.13
CA PRO A 91 -7.89 9.13 -2.35
C PRO A 91 -8.25 10.62 -2.47
N SER A 92 -9.12 11.13 -1.58
CA SER A 92 -9.59 12.51 -1.62
C SER A 92 -8.74 13.46 -0.78
N ILE A 93 -7.83 12.93 0.03
CA ILE A 93 -6.95 13.74 0.89
C ILE A 93 -5.66 14.02 0.13
N ALA A 94 -5.28 15.29 0.03
CA ALA A 94 -4.01 15.68 -0.57
C ALA A 94 -2.83 15.27 0.33
N LYS A 95 -1.76 14.73 -0.28
CA LYS A 95 -0.55 14.27 0.42
C LYS A 95 0.06 15.37 1.30
N GLU A 96 0.17 16.57 0.77
CA GLU A 96 0.74 17.73 1.48
C GLU A 96 -0.05 18.07 2.75
N SER A 97 -1.38 18.09 2.69
CA SER A 97 -2.24 18.39 3.85
C SER A 97 -2.09 17.35 4.96
N LEU A 98 -1.96 16.06 4.61
CA LEU A 98 -1.75 15.01 5.59
C LEU A 98 -0.34 15.06 6.19
N GLN A 99 0.70 15.28 5.37
CA GLN A 99 2.09 15.40 5.83
C GLN A 99 2.26 16.57 6.81
N ASN A 100 1.75 17.76 6.46
CA ASN A 100 1.83 18.95 7.32
C ASN A 100 1.13 18.72 8.66
N THR A 101 -0.04 18.08 8.64
CA THR A 101 -0.81 17.79 9.85
C THR A 101 -0.09 16.77 10.72
N VAL A 102 0.38 15.65 10.16
CA VAL A 102 1.11 14.59 10.90
C VAL A 102 2.40 15.13 11.51
N GLN A 103 3.15 15.97 10.77
CA GLN A 103 4.37 16.61 11.28
C GLN A 103 4.07 17.57 12.45
N SER A 104 2.98 18.35 12.36
CA SER A 104 2.57 19.26 13.43
C SER A 104 2.14 18.55 14.72
N ILE A 105 1.68 17.30 14.61
CA ILE A 105 1.22 16.46 15.72
C ILE A 105 2.39 15.72 16.39
N ASN A 106 3.56 15.67 15.74
CA ASN A 106 4.80 15.07 16.23
C ASN A 106 4.60 13.70 16.92
N PRO A 107 4.29 12.63 16.17
CA PRO A 107 4.20 11.29 16.72
C PRO A 107 5.62 10.78 17.03
N GLN A 108 6.15 11.16 18.19
CA GLN A 108 7.34 10.53 18.75
C GLN A 108 7.09 9.02 18.86
N GLY A 109 7.67 8.21 17.98
CA GLY A 109 7.49 6.76 18.06
C GLY A 109 7.83 5.89 16.85
N LEU A 110 8.33 6.44 15.74
CA LEU A 110 8.89 5.63 14.67
C LEU A 110 10.42 5.77 14.67
N ASN A 111 11.06 5.21 15.71
CA ASN A 111 12.51 5.07 15.77
C ASN A 111 12.92 3.86 14.92
N PHE A 112 13.48 4.11 13.75
CA PHE A 112 14.06 3.06 12.89
C PHE A 112 15.56 2.83 13.17
N GLU A 113 16.12 3.44 14.22
CA GLU A 113 17.57 3.44 14.51
C GLU A 113 18.14 2.11 15.07
N GLU A 114 17.33 1.06 15.28
CA GLU A 114 17.78 -0.18 15.94
C GLU A 114 17.57 -1.47 15.12
N VAL A 115 17.52 -1.40 13.79
CA VAL A 115 17.62 -2.64 12.99
C VAL A 115 19.09 -2.99 12.81
N SER A 116 19.67 -3.75 13.74
CA SER A 116 20.98 -4.35 13.50
C SER A 116 20.86 -5.40 12.40
N LEU A 117 21.59 -5.20 11.30
CA LEU A 117 21.61 -6.03 10.09
C LEU A 117 22.18 -7.45 10.31
N ASP A 118 22.51 -7.83 11.54
CA ASP A 118 23.41 -8.97 11.80
C ASP A 118 22.73 -10.35 11.87
N THR A 119 21.40 -10.46 11.75
CA THR A 119 20.74 -11.81 11.73
C THR A 119 19.49 -11.95 10.86
N THR A 120 18.97 -10.88 10.26
CA THR A 120 17.72 -10.91 9.49
C THR A 120 18.01 -10.66 8.02
N THR A 121 17.65 -11.58 7.13
CA THR A 121 17.82 -11.39 5.69
C THR A 121 17.01 -10.16 5.23
N LEU A 122 17.59 -9.35 4.32
CA LEU A 122 17.03 -8.05 3.90
C LEU A 122 15.56 -8.11 3.44
N ASP A 123 15.16 -9.24 2.87
CA ASP A 123 13.78 -9.51 2.47
C ASP A 123 12.80 -9.60 3.65
N ASN A 124 13.20 -10.23 4.76
CA ASN A 124 12.44 -10.28 6.00
C ASN A 124 12.26 -8.88 6.59
N LEU A 125 13.30 -8.04 6.54
CA LEU A 125 13.20 -6.63 6.95
C LEU A 125 12.24 -5.83 6.05
N CYS A 126 12.29 -6.05 4.74
CA CYS A 126 11.34 -5.44 3.81
C CYS A 126 9.90 -5.89 4.10
N LEU A 127 9.69 -7.18 4.36
CA LEU A 127 8.37 -7.71 4.72
C LEU A 127 7.89 -7.18 6.07
N GLU A 128 8.75 -7.05 7.07
CA GLU A 128 8.45 -6.44 8.36
C GLU A 128 8.05 -4.96 8.19
N LEU A 129 8.84 -4.18 7.44
CA LEU A 129 8.52 -2.80 7.10
C LEU A 129 7.15 -2.69 6.43
N LEU A 130 6.90 -3.50 5.40
CA LEU A 130 5.63 -3.48 4.67
C LEU A 130 4.45 -4.02 5.49
N SER A 131 4.70 -4.96 6.42
CA SER A 131 3.67 -5.54 7.27
C SER A 131 3.32 -4.68 8.48
N SER A 132 4.27 -3.87 8.98
CA SER A 132 4.05 -2.90 10.05
C SER A 132 2.98 -1.86 9.69
N LEU A 133 2.78 -1.66 8.39
CA LEU A 133 1.81 -0.73 7.85
C LEU A 133 0.47 -1.36 7.47
N LYS A 134 0.21 -2.66 7.71
CA LYS A 134 -0.95 -3.42 7.18
C LYS A 134 -2.28 -2.63 7.15
N PRO A 135 -3.01 -2.64 6.02
CA PRO A 135 -4.20 -1.83 5.88
C PRO A 135 -5.37 -2.46 6.64
N ILE A 136 -6.21 -1.63 7.25
CA ILE A 136 -7.42 -2.08 7.95
C ILE A 136 -8.46 -2.64 6.97
N SER A 137 -8.55 -2.08 5.75
CA SER A 137 -9.21 -2.69 4.58
C SER A 137 -8.65 -2.07 3.29
N ILE A 138 -8.53 -2.85 2.21
CA ILE A 138 -8.06 -2.34 0.90
C ILE A 138 -9.30 -2.11 0.03
N VAL A 139 -9.73 -0.86 -0.14
CA VAL A 139 -10.92 -0.52 -0.94
C VAL A 139 -10.57 -0.23 -2.40
N ASP A 140 -9.40 0.32 -2.69
CA ASP A 140 -8.88 0.42 -4.07
C ASP A 140 -7.36 0.66 -4.08
N SER A 141 -6.58 -0.35 -4.50
CA SER A 141 -5.12 -0.24 -4.63
C SER A 141 -4.68 0.77 -5.70
N ASN A 142 -5.61 1.29 -6.51
CA ASN A 142 -5.30 2.15 -7.64
C ASN A 142 -5.20 3.63 -7.30
N ARG A 143 -5.72 4.05 -6.15
CA ARG A 143 -5.75 5.46 -5.73
C ARG A 143 -5.29 5.67 -4.27
N SER A 144 -4.69 4.65 -3.69
CA SER A 144 -4.38 4.66 -2.27
C SER A 144 -3.00 5.26 -2.03
N MET A 145 -2.95 6.44 -1.41
CA MET A 145 -1.71 7.05 -0.90
C MET A 145 -0.95 6.09 0.03
N TYR A 146 -1.64 5.12 0.61
CA TYR A 146 -1.09 3.99 1.32
C TYR A 146 0.02 3.26 0.56
N PHE A 147 -0.22 2.88 -0.70
CA PHE A 147 0.77 2.17 -1.50
C PHE A 147 1.88 3.11 -2.00
N GLU A 148 1.57 4.39 -2.19
CA GLU A 148 2.57 5.42 -2.49
C GLU A 148 3.54 5.61 -1.32
N ILE A 149 3.06 5.73 -0.09
CA ILE A 149 3.91 5.86 1.10
C ILE A 149 4.67 4.56 1.37
N LYS A 150 4.02 3.39 1.24
CA LYS A 150 4.74 2.11 1.34
C LYS A 150 5.87 2.01 0.33
N ALA A 151 5.64 2.47 -0.90
CA ALA A 151 6.65 2.48 -1.94
C ALA A 151 7.78 3.46 -1.61
N GLU A 152 7.46 4.65 -1.13
CA GLU A 152 8.45 5.66 -0.71
C GLU A 152 9.32 5.15 0.44
N LEU A 153 8.71 4.55 1.47
CA LEU A 153 9.42 3.95 2.59
C LEU A 153 10.29 2.77 2.16
N LEU A 154 9.77 1.89 1.30
CA LEU A 154 10.55 0.78 0.75
C LEU A 154 11.75 1.30 -0.07
N LEU A 155 11.52 2.30 -0.92
CA LEU A 155 12.58 2.88 -1.75
C LEU A 155 13.65 3.57 -0.90
N ASN A 156 13.26 4.32 0.13
CA ASN A 156 14.20 4.96 1.06
C ASN A 156 14.98 3.93 1.87
N PHE A 157 14.34 2.87 2.36
CA PHE A 157 15.01 1.78 3.06
C PHE A 157 16.02 1.07 2.13
N LEU A 158 15.64 0.76 0.90
CA LEU A 158 16.54 0.14 -0.07
C LEU A 158 17.70 1.06 -0.46
N LYS A 159 17.47 2.38 -0.60
CA LYS A 159 18.53 3.36 -0.84
C LYS A 159 19.58 3.34 0.27
N ASP A 160 19.12 3.35 1.52
CA ASP A 160 19.99 3.30 2.69
C ASP A 160 20.81 2.01 2.71
N VAL A 161 20.16 0.86 2.61
CA VAL A 161 20.84 -0.45 2.63
C VAL A 161 21.87 -0.56 1.49
N ILE A 162 21.49 -0.17 0.28
CA ILE A 162 22.36 -0.27 -0.91
C ILE A 162 23.56 0.66 -0.81
N SER A 163 23.41 1.82 -0.17
CA SER A 163 24.54 2.76 0.00
C SER A 163 25.71 2.18 0.80
N HIS A 164 25.46 1.09 1.54
CA HIS A 164 26.45 0.36 2.33
C HIS A 164 26.99 -0.90 1.62
N LEU A 165 26.61 -1.16 0.37
CA LEU A 165 27.12 -2.28 -0.41
C LEU A 165 28.35 -1.87 -1.22
N ASP A 166 29.42 -2.64 -1.10
CA ASP A 166 30.73 -2.29 -1.67
C ASP A 166 30.91 -2.71 -3.13
N THR A 167 30.05 -3.61 -3.64
CA THR A 167 30.20 -4.21 -4.97
C THR A 167 28.89 -4.31 -5.73
N GLU A 168 28.96 -4.21 -7.06
CA GLU A 168 27.84 -4.40 -7.98
C GLU A 168 27.22 -5.81 -7.85
N GLN A 169 28.05 -6.83 -7.63
CA GLN A 169 27.56 -8.20 -7.44
C GLN A 169 26.73 -8.35 -6.15
N GLN A 170 27.14 -7.68 -5.05
CA GLN A 170 26.33 -7.65 -3.83
C GLN A 170 25.02 -6.90 -4.06
N TYR A 171 25.07 -5.76 -4.76
CA TYR A 171 23.87 -5.01 -5.14
C TYR A 171 22.85 -5.87 -5.89
N GLU A 172 23.27 -6.54 -6.97
CA GLU A 172 22.38 -7.36 -7.79
C GLU A 172 21.83 -8.57 -7.03
N SER A 173 22.69 -9.28 -6.28
CA SER A 173 22.26 -10.46 -5.53
C SER A 173 21.27 -10.13 -4.42
N GLN A 174 21.49 -9.03 -3.68
CA GLN A 174 20.59 -8.59 -2.63
C GLN A 174 19.24 -8.13 -3.19
N LEU A 175 19.25 -7.29 -4.23
CA LEU A 175 18.01 -6.85 -4.86
C LEU A 175 17.25 -8.00 -5.51
N SER A 176 17.94 -8.93 -6.21
CA SER A 176 17.27 -10.09 -6.80
C SER A 176 16.54 -10.89 -5.74
N PHE A 177 17.20 -11.14 -4.60
CA PHE A 177 16.61 -11.88 -3.49
C PHE A 177 15.40 -11.15 -2.88
N VAL A 178 15.52 -9.83 -2.64
CA VAL A 178 14.40 -9.00 -2.16
C VAL A 178 13.21 -9.05 -3.12
N PHE A 179 13.43 -8.87 -4.43
CA PHE A 179 12.34 -8.89 -5.39
C PHE A 179 11.77 -10.30 -5.61
N ASP A 180 12.58 -11.36 -5.55
CA ASP A 180 12.10 -12.74 -5.55
C ASP A 180 11.17 -13.04 -4.36
N THR A 181 11.36 -12.38 -3.22
CA THR A 181 10.48 -12.49 -2.05
C THR A 181 9.25 -11.58 -2.19
N LEU A 182 9.45 -10.29 -2.46
CA LEU A 182 8.37 -9.30 -2.49
C LEU A 182 7.39 -9.52 -3.66
N CYS A 183 7.83 -10.02 -4.81
CA CYS A 183 6.93 -10.24 -5.95
C CYS A 183 6.05 -11.48 -5.83
N ARG A 184 6.15 -12.27 -4.74
CA ARG A 184 5.31 -13.47 -4.51
C ARG A 184 3.90 -13.14 -4.03
N ASN A 185 3.70 -11.96 -3.44
CA ASN A 185 2.43 -11.51 -2.88
C ASN A 185 1.89 -10.34 -3.70
N SER A 186 0.60 -10.35 -4.02
CA SER A 186 -0.06 -9.31 -4.81
C SER A 186 -0.01 -7.94 -4.14
N GLU A 187 -0.08 -7.85 -2.80
CA GLU A 187 -0.01 -6.58 -2.06
C GLU A 187 1.37 -5.92 -2.20
N THR A 188 2.43 -6.68 -1.96
CA THR A 188 3.82 -6.20 -2.10
C THR A 188 4.15 -5.91 -3.56
N LEU A 189 3.56 -6.64 -4.50
CA LEU A 189 3.67 -6.36 -5.93
C LEU A 189 2.98 -5.03 -6.32
N VAL A 190 1.83 -4.69 -5.71
CA VAL A 190 1.23 -3.33 -5.85
C VAL A 190 2.23 -2.28 -5.39
N THR A 191 2.86 -2.48 -4.23
CA THR A 191 3.88 -1.55 -3.70
C THR A 191 5.04 -1.36 -4.68
N ILE A 192 5.55 -2.44 -5.28
CA ILE A 192 6.63 -2.37 -6.28
C ILE A 192 6.21 -1.58 -7.52
N LEU A 193 4.97 -1.73 -8.00
CA LEU A 193 4.49 -0.91 -9.11
C LEU A 193 4.42 0.58 -8.74
N HIS A 194 4.10 0.91 -7.50
CA HIS A 194 4.17 2.29 -7.02
C HIS A 194 5.62 2.77 -6.90
N VAL A 195 6.57 1.91 -6.52
CA VAL A 195 8.01 2.23 -6.57
C VAL A 195 8.42 2.59 -8.00
N LEU A 196 7.96 1.83 -9.00
CA LEU A 196 8.25 2.12 -10.41
C LEU A 196 7.65 3.45 -10.90
N CYS A 197 6.46 3.80 -10.39
CA CYS A 197 5.75 5.04 -10.74
C CYS A 197 6.30 6.27 -10.00
N ALA A 198 6.99 6.10 -8.88
CA ALA A 198 7.52 7.20 -8.09
C ALA A 198 8.62 7.96 -8.85
N GLU A 199 8.71 9.27 -8.63
CA GLU A 199 9.82 10.08 -9.15
C GLU A 199 11.15 9.64 -8.52
N SER A 200 12.21 9.70 -9.31
CA SER A 200 13.56 9.32 -8.86
C SER A 200 14.26 10.57 -8.36
N ASP A 201 14.53 10.66 -7.06
CA ASP A 201 15.21 11.79 -6.42
C ASP A 201 16.74 11.64 -6.39
N SER A 202 17.26 10.45 -6.72
CA SER A 202 18.69 10.16 -6.77
C SER A 202 19.05 9.09 -7.81
N GLU A 203 20.34 8.99 -8.14
CA GLU A 203 20.86 7.93 -9.01
C GLU A 203 20.64 6.53 -8.42
N ILE A 204 20.80 6.39 -7.09
CA ILE A 204 20.52 5.14 -6.37
C ILE A 204 19.05 4.75 -6.52
N ALA A 205 18.13 5.71 -6.35
CA ALA A 205 16.70 5.47 -6.52
C ALA A 205 16.37 5.00 -7.94
N SER A 206 16.94 5.67 -8.95
CA SER A 206 16.78 5.27 -10.36
C SER A 206 17.38 3.88 -10.63
N GLY A 207 18.52 3.55 -10.00
CA GLY A 207 19.15 2.23 -10.10
C GLY A 207 18.25 1.12 -9.58
N ILE A 208 17.68 1.31 -8.37
CA ILE A 208 16.74 0.35 -7.76
C ILE A 208 15.51 0.16 -8.63
N GLN A 209 14.93 1.26 -9.14
CA GLN A 209 13.76 1.20 -10.00
C GLN A 209 14.04 0.49 -11.34
N ASN A 210 15.17 0.78 -11.97
CA ASN A 210 15.60 0.10 -13.19
C ASN A 210 15.83 -1.40 -12.94
N PHE A 211 16.45 -1.75 -11.81
CA PHE A 211 16.62 -3.15 -11.41
C PHE A 211 15.26 -3.84 -11.22
N ALA A 212 14.34 -3.23 -10.48
CA ALA A 212 13.00 -3.75 -10.24
C ALA A 212 12.24 -4.00 -11.56
N LEU A 213 12.34 -3.06 -12.50
CA LEU A 213 11.73 -3.21 -13.82
C LEU A 213 12.35 -4.36 -14.60
N ASN A 214 13.68 -4.42 -14.68
CA ASN A 214 14.38 -5.49 -15.40
C ASN A 214 14.05 -6.85 -14.80
N TRP A 215 14.00 -6.94 -13.48
CA TRP A 215 13.58 -8.16 -12.77
C TRP A 215 12.15 -8.56 -13.17
N ILE A 216 11.19 -7.62 -13.19
CA ILE A 216 9.82 -7.89 -13.62
C ILE A 216 9.79 -8.37 -15.07
N LEU A 217 10.46 -7.66 -15.98
CA LEU A 217 10.51 -8.02 -17.40
C LEU A 217 11.08 -9.42 -17.61
N LEU A 218 12.18 -9.77 -16.92
CA LEU A 218 12.76 -11.12 -16.97
C LEU A 218 11.74 -12.19 -16.57
N LYS A 219 11.03 -11.99 -15.46
CA LYS A 219 9.98 -12.94 -15.03
C LYS A 219 8.78 -13.00 -15.99
N LEU A 220 8.42 -11.88 -16.64
CA LEU A 220 7.37 -11.87 -17.65
C LEU A 220 7.78 -12.63 -18.93
N PHE A 221 9.07 -12.61 -19.29
CA PHE A 221 9.60 -13.39 -20.41
C PHE A 221 9.66 -14.88 -20.10
N ASP A 222 10.11 -15.24 -18.90
CA ASP A 222 10.28 -16.63 -18.48
C ASP A 222 8.95 -17.33 -18.21
N GLU A 223 7.96 -16.62 -17.65
CA GLU A 223 6.73 -17.23 -17.15
C GLU A 223 5.48 -16.60 -17.77
N GLN A 224 5.24 -16.82 -19.06
CA GLN A 224 4.12 -16.24 -19.82
C GLN A 224 2.71 -16.51 -19.25
N ASN A 225 2.56 -17.37 -18.24
CA ASN A 225 1.29 -17.67 -17.54
C ASN A 225 1.39 -17.53 -16.01
N SER A 226 2.36 -16.77 -15.47
CA SER A 226 2.50 -16.61 -14.02
C SER A 226 1.43 -15.70 -13.40
N SER A 227 1.28 -15.81 -12.08
CA SER A 227 0.50 -14.88 -11.27
C SER A 227 0.96 -13.42 -11.46
N LEU A 228 2.26 -13.20 -11.72
CA LEU A 228 2.84 -11.89 -12.02
C LEU A 228 2.28 -11.32 -13.33
N VAL A 229 2.30 -12.09 -14.41
CA VAL A 229 1.72 -11.68 -15.71
C VAL A 229 0.24 -11.34 -15.53
N HIS A 230 -0.50 -12.20 -14.82
CA HIS A 230 -1.92 -11.97 -14.59
C HIS A 230 -2.17 -10.68 -13.81
N PHE A 231 -1.46 -10.49 -12.70
CA PHE A 231 -1.60 -9.33 -11.84
C PHE A 231 -1.25 -8.04 -12.57
N LEU A 232 -0.14 -8.04 -13.32
CA LEU A 232 0.36 -6.85 -14.01
C LEU A 232 -0.64 -6.36 -15.06
N TRP A 233 -1.20 -7.27 -15.85
CA TRP A 233 -2.18 -6.90 -16.88
C TRP A 233 -3.59 -6.63 -16.36
N GLN A 234 -3.86 -6.91 -15.07
CA GLN A 234 -5.06 -6.45 -14.38
C GLN A 234 -4.94 -5.03 -13.82
N GLN A 235 -3.76 -4.42 -13.88
CA GLN A 235 -3.57 -3.06 -13.39
C GLN A 235 -4.29 -2.04 -14.28
N PRO A 236 -4.69 -0.87 -13.72
CA PRO A 236 -5.28 0.18 -14.52
C PRO A 236 -4.37 0.61 -15.68
N PRO A 237 -4.92 0.87 -16.87
CA PRO A 237 -4.16 1.33 -18.02
C PRO A 237 -3.37 2.62 -17.74
N SER A 238 -3.92 3.51 -16.91
CA SER A 238 -3.25 4.74 -16.49
C SER A 238 -1.92 4.47 -15.78
N ARG A 239 -1.85 3.47 -14.90
CA ARG A 239 -0.63 3.08 -14.19
C ARG A 239 0.39 2.45 -15.14
N LEU A 240 -0.06 1.50 -15.97
CA LEU A 240 0.81 0.85 -16.95
C LEU A 240 1.39 1.86 -17.94
N ARG A 241 0.60 2.87 -18.34
CA ARG A 241 1.05 3.98 -19.18
C ARG A 241 2.14 4.81 -18.50
N VAL A 242 2.00 5.15 -17.21
CA VAL A 242 3.06 5.87 -16.47
C VAL A 242 4.37 5.10 -16.53
N ILE A 243 4.33 3.80 -16.25
CA ILE A 243 5.52 2.93 -16.32
C ILE A 243 6.07 2.87 -17.75
N ALA A 244 5.22 2.69 -18.77
CA ALA A 244 5.62 2.62 -20.17
C ALA A 244 6.26 3.91 -20.70
N VAL A 245 5.79 5.08 -20.24
CA VAL A 245 6.39 6.37 -20.59
C VAL A 245 7.75 6.54 -19.90
N LYS A 246 7.85 6.11 -18.63
CA LYS A 246 9.08 6.24 -17.84
C LYS A 246 10.18 5.29 -18.30
N TYR A 247 9.82 4.06 -18.70
CA TYR A 247 10.79 3.03 -19.07
C TYR A 247 10.53 2.49 -20.47
N LEU A 248 11.37 2.87 -21.43
CA LEU A 248 11.24 2.50 -22.85
C LEU A 248 11.21 0.98 -23.07
N SER A 249 12.00 0.21 -22.32
CA SER A 249 12.02 -1.26 -22.41
C SER A 249 10.65 -1.87 -22.08
N PHE A 250 10.00 -1.36 -21.03
CA PHE A 250 8.64 -1.75 -20.68
C PHE A 250 7.63 -1.26 -21.72
N GLY A 251 7.77 -0.02 -22.19
CA GLY A 251 6.90 0.53 -23.23
C GLY A 251 6.88 -0.30 -24.51
N ASN A 252 8.05 -0.71 -25.00
CA ASN A 252 8.16 -1.60 -26.16
C ASN A 252 7.48 -2.95 -25.89
N TYR A 253 7.77 -3.57 -24.75
CA TYR A 253 7.14 -4.84 -24.36
C TYR A 253 5.61 -4.73 -24.24
N TYR A 254 5.11 -3.63 -23.67
CA TYR A 254 3.68 -3.37 -23.51
C TYR A 254 2.98 -3.19 -24.85
N ILE A 255 3.56 -2.41 -25.77
CA ILE A 255 3.02 -2.23 -27.13
C ILE A 255 3.01 -3.55 -27.90
N ASP A 256 4.07 -4.34 -27.81
CA ASP A 256 4.14 -5.66 -28.45
C ASP A 256 3.07 -6.60 -27.88
N PHE A 257 2.87 -6.60 -26.56
CA PHE A 257 1.82 -7.37 -25.91
C PHE A 257 0.43 -6.94 -26.40
N LEU A 258 0.13 -5.63 -26.43
CA LEU A 258 -1.13 -5.11 -26.94
C LEU A 258 -1.35 -5.46 -28.41
N THR A 259 -0.30 -5.38 -29.24
CA THR A 259 -0.35 -5.73 -30.67
C THR A 259 -0.67 -7.22 -30.86
N LYS A 260 -0.04 -8.10 -30.05
CA LYS A 260 -0.35 -9.54 -30.03
C LYS A 260 -1.79 -9.80 -29.60
N CYS A 261 -2.27 -9.13 -28.56
CA CYS A 261 -3.65 -9.22 -28.12
C CYS A 261 -4.61 -8.79 -29.23
N ALA A 262 -4.39 -7.63 -29.86
CA ALA A 262 -5.21 -7.13 -30.95
C ALA A 262 -5.23 -8.07 -32.17
N SER A 263 -4.07 -8.62 -32.54
CA SER A 263 -3.94 -9.55 -33.67
C SER A 263 -4.61 -10.91 -33.41
N SER A 264 -4.76 -11.30 -32.13
CA SER A 264 -5.46 -12.53 -31.73
C SER A 264 -6.99 -12.40 -31.71
N LEU A 265 -7.52 -11.19 -31.91
CA LEU A 265 -8.96 -10.98 -32.04
C LEU A 265 -9.39 -11.33 -33.46
N SER A 266 -10.07 -12.48 -33.63
CA SER A 266 -10.77 -12.76 -34.89
C SER A 266 -12.04 -11.91 -34.98
N LEU A 267 -12.30 -11.38 -36.17
CA LEU A 267 -13.48 -10.58 -36.47
C LEU A 267 -14.71 -11.50 -36.59
N GLN A 268 -15.42 -11.73 -35.49
CA GLN A 268 -16.78 -12.25 -35.55
C GLN A 268 -17.76 -11.08 -35.68
N HIS A 269 -18.32 -10.90 -36.89
CA HIS A 269 -19.27 -9.83 -37.20
C HIS A 269 -20.69 -10.25 -36.80
N GLU A 270 -20.98 -10.34 -35.50
CA GLU A 270 -22.35 -10.44 -34.99
C GLU A 270 -22.77 -9.10 -34.38
N ASN A 271 -23.82 -8.49 -34.95
CA ASN A 271 -24.48 -7.28 -34.42
C ASN A 271 -23.59 -6.04 -34.19
N GLY A 272 -22.57 -5.83 -35.04
CA GLY A 272 -21.74 -4.61 -34.99
C GLY A 272 -20.86 -4.47 -33.74
N LYS A 273 -20.61 -5.57 -33.02
CA LYS A 273 -19.74 -5.63 -31.85
C LYS A 273 -18.64 -6.67 -32.08
N TYR A 274 -17.40 -6.31 -31.74
CA TYR A 274 -16.27 -7.23 -31.78
C TYR A 274 -16.38 -8.21 -30.61
N VAL A 275 -16.58 -9.50 -30.89
CA VAL A 275 -16.62 -10.57 -29.88
C VAL A 275 -15.47 -11.54 -30.12
N ARG A 276 -14.80 -11.93 -29.05
CA ARG A 276 -13.63 -12.79 -29.06
C ARG A 276 -14.01 -14.26 -29.23
N GLU A 277 -13.42 -14.92 -30.21
CA GLU A 277 -13.50 -16.37 -30.38
C GLU A 277 -12.71 -17.07 -29.26
N LYS A 278 -13.26 -18.16 -28.72
CA LYS A 278 -12.86 -18.85 -27.48
C LYS A 278 -11.35 -19.02 -27.29
N GLU A 279 -10.72 -18.05 -26.65
CA GLU A 279 -9.61 -18.25 -25.73
C GLU A 279 -9.89 -17.46 -24.45
N LYS A 280 -9.71 -18.08 -23.29
CA LYS A 280 -9.80 -17.41 -21.98
C LYS A 280 -8.51 -16.62 -21.70
N ARG A 281 -8.25 -15.50 -22.39
CA ARG A 281 -7.16 -14.56 -22.02
C ARG A 281 -7.60 -13.09 -21.93
N TYR A 282 -8.02 -12.70 -20.73
CA TYR A 282 -7.64 -11.51 -19.94
C TYR A 282 -7.49 -10.11 -20.54
N VAL A 283 -8.04 -9.78 -21.70
CA VAL A 283 -8.16 -8.36 -22.11
C VAL A 283 -9.60 -8.05 -22.50
N ASN A 284 -10.29 -7.33 -21.62
CA ASN A 284 -11.58 -6.74 -21.94
C ASN A 284 -11.28 -5.46 -22.73
N PHE A 285 -11.71 -5.38 -23.99
CA PHE A 285 -11.35 -4.30 -24.93
C PHE A 285 -11.69 -2.89 -24.42
N ILE A 286 -12.61 -2.79 -23.45
CA ILE A 286 -12.99 -1.54 -22.78
C ILE A 286 -11.86 -0.96 -21.91
N GLN A 287 -10.82 -1.73 -21.58
CA GLN A 287 -9.65 -1.28 -20.81
C GLN A 287 -8.43 -0.95 -21.69
N VAL A 288 -8.50 -1.03 -23.02
CA VAL A 288 -7.35 -0.76 -23.91
C VAL A 288 -7.27 0.71 -24.35
N LEU A 289 -8.29 1.51 -24.02
CA LEU A 289 -8.36 2.96 -24.23
C LEU A 289 -8.38 3.69 -22.88
#